data_AF-A0A9D5VZV3-F1
#
_entry.id   AF-A0A9D5VZV3-F1
#
_cell.length_a   1.000
_cell.length_b   1.000
_cell.length_c   1.000
_cell.angle_alpha   90.00
_cell.angle_beta   90.00
_cell.angle_gamma   90.00
#
_symmetry.space_group_name_H-M   'P 1'
#
loop_
_entity.id
_entity.type
_entity.pdbx_description
1 polymer ?
#
loop_
_entity_poly.entity_id
_entity_poly.type
_entity_poly.pdbx_seq_one_letter_code
_entity_poly.pdbx_strand_id
1 'polypeptide(L)'
;PLNIEAYILLGLIARIEQDDLSIIKRMKEALYLKPNNWLAHFYLAEAHLNSGEKIEAYKEYKIVLKLLETGSIIDHGLTMFPMSGSIEQLQHLCRNNLSRLEKIV
;
A
#
# COMPACT_ATOMS: atom_id res chain seq x y z
N PRO A 1 -16.57 -2.97 -15.91
CA PRO A 1 -16.37 -3.98 -14.84
C PRO A 1 -15.46 -3.42 -13.74
N LEU A 2 -15.87 -3.56 -12.48
CA LEU A 2 -15.03 -3.24 -11.31
C LEU A 2 -13.86 -4.25 -11.27
N ASN A 3 -12.64 -3.79 -11.49
CA ASN A 3 -11.45 -4.65 -11.49
C ASN A 3 -10.36 -4.05 -10.60
N ILE A 4 -9.92 -4.82 -9.62
CA ILE A 4 -8.86 -4.44 -8.69
C ILE A 4 -7.55 -4.10 -9.40
N GLU A 5 -7.19 -4.86 -10.44
CA GLU A 5 -5.96 -4.66 -11.20
C GLU A 5 -5.98 -3.31 -11.91
N ALA A 6 -7.12 -2.92 -12.46
CA ALA A 6 -7.28 -1.61 -13.10
C ALA A 6 -7.11 -0.46 -12.09
N TYR A 7 -7.67 -0.60 -10.89
CA TYR A 7 -7.50 0.41 -9.83
C TYR A 7 -6.05 0.50 -9.34
N ILE A 8 -5.38 -0.64 -9.16
CA ILE A 8 -3.96 -0.65 -8.77
C ILE A 8 -3.12 0.03 -9.86
N LEU A 9 -3.30 -0.34 -11.13
CA LEU A 9 -2.55 0.26 -12.24
C LEU A 9 -2.79 1.77 -12.36
N LEU A 10 -4.03 2.25 -12.23
CA LEU A 10 -4.31 3.68 -12.22
C LEU A 10 -3.62 4.40 -11.05
N GLY A 11 -3.59 3.80 -9.86
CA GLY A 11 -2.86 4.36 -8.72
C GLY A 11 -1.33 4.35 -8.91
N LEU A 12 -0.79 3.34 -9.61
CA LEU A 12 0.64 3.33 -9.97
C LEU A 12 0.99 4.42 -10.99
N ILE A 13 0.11 4.70 -11.94
CA ILE A 13 0.26 5.84 -12.87
C ILE A 13 0.25 7.15 -12.08
N ALA A 14 -0.74 7.34 -11.20
CA ALA A 14 -0.82 8.52 -10.33
C ALA A 14 0.44 8.70 -9.47
N ARG A 15 1.06 7.60 -9.02
CA ARG A 15 2.35 7.64 -8.29
C ARG A 15 3.50 8.17 -9.15
N ILE A 16 3.56 7.79 -10.43
CA ILE A 16 4.57 8.34 -11.36
C ILE A 16 4.35 9.85 -11.55
N GLU A 17 3.08 10.28 -11.55
CA GLU A 17 2.67 11.68 -11.66
C GLU A 17 2.79 12.45 -10.33
N GLN A 18 3.12 11.78 -9.22
CA GLN A 18 3.17 12.35 -7.85
C GLN A 18 1.83 12.96 -7.39
N ASP A 19 0.71 12.41 -7.87
CA ASP A 19 -0.64 12.81 -7.46
C ASP A 19 -1.14 11.92 -6.30
N ASP A 20 -0.73 12.26 -5.07
CA ASP A 20 -1.08 11.50 -3.86
C ASP A 20 -2.61 11.40 -3.65
N LEU A 21 -3.40 12.40 -4.05
CA LEU A 21 -4.87 12.36 -3.94
C LEU A 21 -5.46 11.29 -4.86
N SER A 22 -4.96 11.20 -6.08
CA SER A 22 -5.36 10.14 -7.01
C SER A 22 -4.90 8.76 -6.53
N ILE A 23 -3.69 8.62 -5.96
CA ILE A 23 -3.24 7.37 -5.34
C ILE A 23 -4.23 6.94 -4.27
N ILE A 24 -4.54 7.83 -3.31
CA ILE A 24 -5.46 7.54 -2.20
C ILE A 24 -6.83 7.09 -2.72
N LYS A 25 -7.37 7.81 -3.71
CA LYS A 25 -8.67 7.47 -4.31
C LYS A 25 -8.67 6.08 -4.94
N ARG A 26 -7.67 5.78 -5.78
CA ARG A 26 -7.62 4.50 -6.50
C ARG A 26 -7.36 3.32 -5.57
N MET A 27 -6.50 3.50 -4.56
CA MET A 27 -6.24 2.44 -3.58
C MET A 27 -7.48 2.14 -2.72
N LYS A 28 -8.27 3.15 -2.35
CA LYS A 28 -9.55 2.94 -1.64
C LYS A 28 -10.56 2.15 -2.48
N GLU A 29 -10.63 2.40 -3.79
CA GLU A 29 -11.47 1.62 -4.70
C GLU A 29 -10.96 0.17 -4.85
N ALA A 30 -9.65 -0.04 -4.89
CA ALA A 30 -9.06 -1.38 -4.88
C ALA A 30 -9.40 -2.13 -3.59
N LEU A 31 -9.29 -1.46 -2.44
CA LEU A 31 -9.62 -2.02 -1.12
C LEU A 31 -11.11 -2.28 -0.93
N TYR A 32 -11.99 -1.51 -1.58
CA TYR A 32 -13.43 -1.82 -1.61
C TYR A 32 -13.70 -3.19 -2.23
N LEU A 33 -12.94 -3.58 -3.26
CA LEU A 33 -13.07 -4.89 -3.89
C LEU A 33 -12.32 -5.98 -3.13
N LYS A 34 -11.16 -5.65 -2.56
CA LYS A 34 -10.34 -6.58 -1.80
C LYS A 34 -9.74 -5.91 -0.56
N PRO A 35 -10.42 -5.99 0.59
CA PRO A 35 -10.01 -5.30 1.82
C PRO A 35 -8.66 -5.74 2.37
N ASN A 36 -8.17 -6.93 2.02
CA ASN A 36 -6.90 -7.48 2.52
C ASN A 36 -5.78 -7.41 1.46
N ASN A 37 -5.84 -6.44 0.54
CA ASN A 37 -4.78 -6.27 -0.45
C ASN A 37 -3.61 -5.48 0.17
N TRP A 38 -2.52 -6.18 0.49
CA TRP A 38 -1.34 -5.55 1.11
C TRP A 38 -0.71 -4.46 0.24
N LEU A 39 -0.75 -4.59 -1.09
CA LEU A 39 -0.15 -3.64 -2.02
C LEU A 39 -0.92 -2.33 -2.02
N ALA A 40 -2.25 -2.39 -1.97
CA ALA A 40 -3.09 -1.20 -1.88
C ALA A 40 -2.92 -0.47 -0.53
N HIS A 41 -2.83 -1.22 0.58
CA HIS A 41 -2.49 -0.64 1.88
C HIS A 41 -1.10 0.00 1.89
N PHE A 42 -0.12 -0.62 1.23
CA PHE A 42 1.23 -0.06 1.14
C PHE A 42 1.24 1.28 0.41
N TYR A 43 0.59 1.38 -0.75
CA TYR A 43 0.54 2.66 -1.48
C TYR A 43 -0.31 3.72 -0.78
N LEU A 44 -1.32 3.34 0.02
CA LEU A 44 -1.98 4.30 0.92
C LEU A 44 -1.02 4.83 1.98
N ALA A 45 -0.22 3.94 2.61
CA ALA A 45 0.75 4.36 3.61
C ALA A 45 1.75 5.37 3.04
N GLU A 46 2.29 5.11 1.85
CA GLU A 46 3.22 6.01 1.16
C GLU A 46 2.55 7.36 0.81
N ALA A 47 1.34 7.34 0.24
CA ALA A 47 0.63 8.57 -0.13
C ALA A 47 0.26 9.43 1.09
N HIS A 48 -0.20 8.81 2.18
CA HIS A 48 -0.45 9.49 3.44
C HIS A 48 0.85 10.06 4.03
N LEU A 49 1.96 9.32 3.95
CA LEU A 49 3.26 9.80 4.43
C LEU A 49 3.73 11.03 3.65
N ASN A 50 3.60 11.02 2.32
CA ASN A 50 3.94 12.15 1.45
C ASN A 50 3.06 13.38 1.73
N SER A 51 1.77 13.15 2.00
CA SER A 51 0.80 14.20 2.34
C SER A 51 0.94 14.72 3.78
N GLY A 52 1.85 14.14 4.59
CA GLY A 52 2.08 14.53 5.99
C GLY A 52 1.06 13.94 6.98
N GLU A 53 0.15 13.08 6.52
CA GLU A 53 -0.87 12.38 7.30
C GLU A 53 -0.25 11.17 8.04
N LYS A 54 0.60 11.47 9.01
CA LYS A 54 1.46 10.47 9.69
C LYS A 54 0.69 9.40 10.45
N ILE A 55 -0.47 9.73 11.01
CA ILE A 55 -1.30 8.79 11.79
C ILE A 55 -1.90 7.75 10.86
N GLU A 56 -2.39 8.19 9.71
CA GLU A 56 -2.97 7.39 8.64
C GLU A 56 -1.89 6.49 8.03
N ALA A 57 -0.73 7.06 7.69
CA ALA A 57 0.42 6.28 7.23
C ALA A 57 0.82 5.18 8.22
N TYR A 58 0.89 5.50 9.52
CA TYR A 58 1.21 4.53 10.57
C TYR A 58 0.20 3.38 10.63
N LYS A 59 -1.10 3.68 10.57
CA LYS A 59 -2.15 2.64 10.56
C LYS A 59 -2.00 1.71 9.36
N GLU A 60 -1.77 2.27 8.18
CA GLU A 60 -1.65 1.50 6.94
C GLU A 60 -0.41 0.60 6.93
N TYR A 61 0.77 1.09 7.34
CA TYR A 61 1.97 0.24 7.45
C TYR A 61 1.79 -0.91 8.45
N LYS A 62 1.03 -0.73 9.54
CA LYS A 62 0.71 -1.83 10.46
C LYS A 62 -0.15 -2.91 9.79
N ILE A 63 -1.11 -2.51 8.97
CA ILE A 63 -1.95 -3.44 8.21
C ILE A 63 -1.08 -4.23 7.23
N VAL A 64 -0.20 -3.55 6.50
CA VAL A 64 0.74 -4.20 5.58
C VAL A 64 1.55 -5.28 6.29
N LEU A 65 2.23 -4.96 7.41
CA LEU A 65 3.01 -5.96 8.15
C LEU A 65 2.17 -7.17 8.58
N LYS A 66 0.97 -6.95 9.10
CA LYS A 66 0.06 -8.02 9.50
C LYS A 66 -0.33 -8.92 8.32
N LEU A 67 -0.60 -8.34 7.15
CA LEU A 67 -0.97 -9.09 5.95
C LEU A 67 0.22 -9.88 5.38
N LEU A 68 1.44 -9.33 5.46
CA LEU A 68 2.65 -10.02 5.04
C LEU A 68 2.99 -11.20 5.98
N GLU A 69 2.82 -11.03 7.30
CA GLU A 69 3.07 -12.08 8.30
C GLU A 69 2.06 -13.25 8.21
N THR A 70 0.83 -12.98 7.76
CA THR A 70 -0.22 -14.00 7.62
C THR A 70 -0.22 -14.71 6.26
N GLY A 71 0.77 -14.44 5.40
CA GLY A 71 0.95 -15.14 4.12
C GLY A 71 0.09 -14.62 2.96
N SER A 72 -0.54 -13.45 3.09
CA SER A 72 -1.41 -12.86 2.05
C SER A 72 -0.63 -12.20 0.89
N ILE A 73 0.63 -12.57 0.67
CA ILE A 73 1.53 -11.90 -0.30
C ILE A 73 1.22 -12.27 -1.75
N ILE A 74 0.83 -13.52 -1.98
CA ILE A 74 0.76 -14.11 -3.33
C ILE A 74 -0.30 -13.40 -4.19
N ASP A 75 -1.34 -12.86 -3.57
CA ASP A 75 -2.43 -12.21 -4.28
C ASP A 75 -2.41 -10.68 -4.02
N HIS A 76 -1.45 -10.01 -4.66
CA HIS A 76 -1.30 -8.55 -4.65
C HIS A 76 -2.21 -7.83 -5.66
N GLY A 77 -3.03 -8.56 -6.43
CA GLY A 77 -4.01 -7.98 -7.35
C GLY A 77 -3.45 -7.53 -8.71
N LEU A 78 -2.21 -7.90 -9.06
CA LEU A 78 -1.69 -7.78 -10.43
C LEU A 78 -1.48 -9.20 -10.98
N THR A 79 -2.07 -9.49 -12.13
CA THR A 79 -2.10 -10.84 -12.71
C THR A 79 -0.94 -11.10 -13.66
N MET A 80 -0.42 -10.07 -14.33
CA MET A 80 0.67 -10.18 -15.32
C MET A 80 2.05 -9.72 -14.83
N PHE A 81 2.12 -9.06 -13.68
CA PHE A 81 3.36 -8.48 -13.17
C PHE A 81 3.75 -9.15 -11.86
N PRO A 82 4.67 -10.13 -11.87
CA PRO A 82 5.21 -10.67 -10.62
C PRO A 82 5.94 -9.56 -9.89
N MET A 83 5.59 -9.34 -8.62
CA MET A 83 6.36 -8.43 -7.77
C MET A 83 7.79 -8.96 -7.65
N SER A 84 8.78 -8.15 -8.05
CA SER A 84 10.20 -8.52 -8.05
C SER A 84 10.92 -8.21 -6.72
N GLY A 85 10.21 -7.67 -5.73
CA GLY A 85 10.76 -7.34 -4.41
C GLY A 85 10.62 -8.49 -3.42
N SER A 86 11.61 -8.64 -2.52
CA SER A 86 11.52 -9.65 -1.46
C SER A 86 10.57 -9.21 -0.34
N ILE A 87 9.81 -10.16 0.20
CA ILE A 87 8.88 -9.92 1.32
C ILE A 87 9.66 -9.38 2.52
N GLU A 88 10.85 -9.90 2.76
CA GLU A 88 11.72 -9.53 3.87
C GLU A 88 12.13 -8.05 3.76
N GLN A 89 12.45 -7.58 2.56
CA GLN A 89 12.78 -6.17 2.31
C GLN A 89 11.57 -5.28 2.58
N LEU A 90 10.38 -5.69 2.12
CA LEU A 90 9.15 -4.93 2.35
C LEU A 90 8.78 -4.89 3.84
N GLN A 91 8.90 -6.02 4.55
CA GLN A 91 8.72 -6.08 5.99
C GLN A 91 9.71 -5.17 6.72
N HIS A 92 11.00 -5.21 6.33
CA HIS A 92 12.02 -4.34 6.89
C HIS A 92 11.70 -2.85 6.67
N LEU A 93 11.30 -2.49 5.46
CA LEU A 93 10.89 -1.13 5.12
C LEU A 93 9.71 -0.66 5.99
N CYS A 94 8.66 -1.47 6.10
CA CYS A 94 7.49 -1.13 6.91
C CYS A 94 7.85 -0.98 8.39
N ARG A 95 8.69 -1.87 8.96
CA ARG A 95 9.16 -1.75 10.36
C ARG A 95 9.95 -0.47 10.60
N ASN A 96 10.79 -0.08 9.65
CA ASN A 96 11.56 1.17 9.73
C ASN A 96 10.64 2.39 9.72
N ASN A 97 9.70 2.46 8.76
CA ASN A 97 8.73 3.56 8.69
C ASN A 97 7.87 3.66 9.96
N LEU A 98 7.41 2.53 10.50
CA LEU A 98 6.68 2.51 11.76
C LEU A 98 7.51 3.03 12.93
N SER A 99 8.77 2.60 13.09
CA SER A 99 9.63 3.10 14.17
C SER A 99 9.88 4.61 14.07
N ARG A 100 9.95 5.15 12.85
CA ARG A 100 10.09 6.60 12.61
C ARG A 100 8.81 7.35 12.97
N LEU A 101 7.66 6.81 12.57
CA LEU A 101 6.34 7.42 12.79
C LEU A 101 5.90 7.35 14.25
N GLU A 102 6.22 6.28 14.96
CA GLU A 102 5.91 6.09 16.39
C GLU A 102 6.53 7.16 17.29
N LYS A 103 7.62 7.81 16.85
CA LYS A 103 8.24 8.92 17.60
C LYS A 103 7.49 10.25 17.46
N ILE A 104 6.50 10.31 16.56
CA ILE A 104 5.88 11.54 16.09
C ILE A 104 4.35 11.51 16.23
N VAL A 105 3.75 10.31 16.26
CA VAL A 105 2.33 10.05 16.54
C VAL A 105 2.12 9.89 18.04
#